data_AF-A0A3M1JCD4-F1
#
_entry.id   AF-A0A3M1JCD4-F1
#
_cell.length_a   1.000
_cell.length_b   1.000
_cell.length_c   1.000
_cell.angle_alpha   90.00
_cell.angle_beta   90.00
_cell.angle_gamma   90.00
#
_symmetry.space_group_name_H-M   'P 1'
#
loop_
_entity.id
_entity.type
_entity.pdbx_description
1 polymer ?
#
loop_
_entity_poly.entity_id
_entity_poly.type
_entity_poly.pdbx_seq_one_letter_code
_entity_poly.pdbx_strand_id
1 'polypeptide(L)'
;MRQVLETEQKALEINLDDHIYGTFAEIGAGQEVARYFFQVGAAAGTIAKTMSAYDKIYSDQIYGTEPSGRYVCESRLYKMLDHEYELMSTRLSHERPDTNFFVFADTVAAINYSRTIKGDGWLGIRFQLEPDSDPNDLVLHVRMLDNDNRLQQQAIGILGVNLIYGCYRYHASPKDLVQSLTDGL
;
A
#
# COMPACT_ATOMS: atom_id res chain seq x y z
N MET A 1 21.14 5.16 -17.19
CA MET A 1 19.77 5.71 -17.12
C MET A 1 18.89 4.61 -16.57
N ARG A 2 18.05 4.85 -15.56
CA ARG A 2 17.15 3.84 -14.99
C ARG A 2 16.12 3.42 -16.05
N GLN A 3 15.93 2.12 -16.28
CA GLN A 3 14.87 1.63 -17.16
C GLN A 3 13.52 1.84 -16.46
N VAL A 4 12.60 2.51 -17.13
CA VAL A 4 11.22 2.69 -16.64
C VAL A 4 10.43 1.45 -17.03
N LEU A 5 9.91 0.74 -16.02
CA LEU A 5 9.07 -0.44 -16.19
C LEU A 5 7.60 -0.03 -16.12
N GLU A 6 6.75 -0.75 -16.86
CA GLU A 6 5.30 -0.65 -16.74
C GLU A 6 4.84 -1.10 -15.35
N THR A 7 3.72 -0.54 -14.87
CA THR A 7 3.17 -0.82 -13.54
C THR A 7 2.91 -2.32 -13.33
N GLU A 8 2.33 -2.99 -14.33
CA GLU A 8 2.05 -4.42 -14.29
C GLU A 8 3.33 -5.25 -14.20
N GLN A 9 4.41 -4.82 -14.86
CA GLN A 9 5.70 -5.51 -14.77
C GLN A 9 6.29 -5.39 -13.37
N LYS A 10 6.22 -4.21 -12.75
CA LYS A 10 6.66 -4.01 -11.36
C LYS A 10 5.89 -4.91 -10.39
N ALA A 11 4.56 -4.94 -10.51
CA ALA A 11 3.74 -5.81 -9.67
C ALA A 11 4.07 -7.31 -9.88
N LEU A 12 4.29 -7.74 -11.12
CA LEU A 12 4.67 -9.11 -11.43
C LEU A 12 6.04 -9.48 -10.86
N GLU A 13 7.03 -8.60 -10.97
CA GLU A 13 8.37 -8.82 -10.42
C GLU A 13 8.39 -8.93 -8.89
N ILE A 14 7.45 -8.29 -8.20
CA ILE A 14 7.25 -8.48 -6.76
C ILE A 14 6.53 -9.82 -6.52
N ASN A 15 5.51 -10.14 -7.30
CA ASN A 15 4.77 -11.41 -7.16
C ASN A 15 5.63 -12.67 -7.39
N LEU A 16 6.69 -12.55 -8.18
CA LEU A 16 7.63 -13.64 -8.48
C LEU A 16 8.78 -13.74 -7.48
N ASP A 17 8.88 -12.83 -6.50
CA ASP A 17 9.90 -12.89 -5.46
C ASP A 17 9.38 -13.71 -4.29
N ASP A 18 9.83 -14.96 -4.19
CA ASP A 18 9.39 -15.93 -3.18
C ASP A 18 9.69 -15.50 -1.73
N HIS A 19 10.53 -14.48 -1.53
CA HIS A 19 10.81 -13.94 -0.20
C HIS A 19 9.81 -12.85 0.21
N ILE A 20 9.05 -12.25 -0.71
CA ILE A 20 8.16 -11.12 -0.40
C ILE A 20 6.74 -11.62 -0.19
N TYR A 21 6.21 -11.46 1.02
CA TYR A 21 4.85 -11.88 1.36
C TYR A 21 4.18 -10.87 2.29
N GLY A 22 2.92 -10.53 2.05
CA GLY A 22 2.32 -9.45 2.81
C GLY A 22 0.83 -9.25 2.69
N THR A 23 0.36 -8.23 3.38
CA THR A 23 -1.05 -7.84 3.46
C THR A 23 -1.28 -6.49 2.80
N PHE A 24 -2.41 -6.35 2.12
CA PHE A 24 -2.93 -5.06 1.66
C PHE A 24 -4.15 -4.67 2.51
N ALA A 25 -4.15 -3.47 3.08
CA ALA A 25 -5.26 -2.92 3.83
C ALA A 25 -5.65 -1.55 3.28
N GLU A 26 -6.71 -1.51 2.48
CA GLU A 26 -7.11 -0.31 1.74
C GLU A 26 -8.42 0.22 2.32
N ILE A 27 -8.53 1.52 2.57
CA ILE A 27 -9.75 2.17 3.05
C ILE A 27 -10.16 3.31 2.13
N GLY A 28 -11.47 3.37 1.85
CA GLY A 28 -12.05 4.41 1.02
C GLY A 28 -11.68 4.17 -0.44
N ALA A 29 -11.23 5.21 -1.14
CA ALA A 29 -11.02 5.17 -2.57
C ALA A 29 -9.70 4.52 -3.02
N GLY A 30 -8.89 4.00 -2.09
CA GLY A 30 -7.55 3.44 -2.39
C GLY A 30 -7.51 2.01 -2.93
N GLN A 31 -8.67 1.36 -3.16
CA GLN A 31 -8.88 -0.09 -3.47
C GLN A 31 -8.29 -0.61 -4.80
N GLU A 32 -7.16 -0.10 -5.25
CA GLU A 32 -6.62 -0.34 -6.58
C GLU A 32 -5.24 -1.00 -6.54
N VAL A 33 -4.50 -0.88 -5.44
CA VAL A 33 -3.13 -1.40 -5.37
C VAL A 33 -3.17 -2.92 -5.37
N ALA A 34 -3.92 -3.54 -4.47
CA ALA A 34 -4.03 -5.01 -4.43
C ALA A 34 -4.59 -5.57 -5.75
N ARG A 35 -5.45 -4.81 -6.45
CA ARG A 35 -6.00 -5.21 -7.76
C ARG A 35 -4.90 -5.42 -8.80
N TYR A 36 -3.87 -4.57 -8.85
CA TYR A 36 -2.74 -4.75 -9.76
C TYR A 36 -2.01 -6.07 -9.48
N PHE A 37 -1.73 -6.38 -8.21
CA PHE A 37 -1.06 -7.62 -7.84
C PHE A 37 -1.91 -8.87 -8.14
N PHE A 38 -3.24 -8.80 -8.02
CA PHE A 38 -4.10 -9.92 -8.43
C PHE A 38 -4.09 -10.15 -9.94
N GLN A 39 -4.12 -9.09 -10.75
CA GLN A 39 -4.31 -9.19 -12.20
C GLN A 39 -3.09 -9.72 -12.95
N VAL A 40 -1.89 -9.45 -12.45
CA VAL A 40 -0.64 -9.84 -13.12
C VAL A 40 -0.27 -11.32 -12.92
N GLY A 41 -0.98 -12.05 -12.06
CA GLY A 41 -0.72 -13.46 -11.77
C GLY A 41 0.34 -13.66 -10.68
N ALA A 42 0.58 -14.92 -10.29
CA ALA A 42 1.48 -15.31 -9.18
C ALA A 42 1.16 -14.72 -7.79
N ALA A 43 0.02 -14.03 -7.63
CA ALA A 43 -0.40 -13.40 -6.37
C ALA A 43 -0.42 -14.33 -5.14
N ALA A 44 -0.67 -15.63 -5.32
CA ALA A 44 -0.64 -16.60 -4.21
C ALA A 44 0.74 -16.73 -3.54
N GLY A 45 1.81 -16.36 -4.26
CA GLY A 45 3.18 -16.32 -3.75
C GLY A 45 3.49 -15.10 -2.89
N THR A 46 2.62 -14.08 -2.87
CA THR A 46 2.92 -12.75 -2.29
C THR A 46 1.81 -12.19 -1.41
N ILE A 47 0.55 -12.50 -1.68
CA ILE A 47 -0.59 -11.93 -0.97
C ILE A 47 -1.06 -12.88 0.13
N ALA A 48 -0.78 -12.53 1.38
CA ALA A 48 -1.31 -13.20 2.56
C ALA A 48 -2.80 -12.90 2.75
N LYS A 49 -3.17 -11.63 2.61
CA LYS A 49 -4.52 -11.12 2.87
C LYS A 49 -4.72 -9.78 2.16
N THR A 50 -5.95 -9.53 1.73
CA THR A 50 -6.42 -8.18 1.39
C THR A 50 -7.60 -7.82 2.27
N MET A 51 -7.62 -6.59 2.80
CA MET A 51 -8.67 -6.06 3.67
C MET A 51 -9.22 -4.77 3.10
N SER A 52 -10.54 -4.64 3.11
CA SER A 52 -11.27 -3.43 2.72
C SER A 52 -12.30 -3.09 3.79
N ALA A 53 -12.18 -1.92 4.41
CA ALA A 53 -13.10 -1.46 5.45
C ALA A 53 -13.76 -0.13 5.04
N TYR A 54 -14.87 -0.22 4.30
CA TYR A 54 -15.60 0.95 3.78
C TYR A 54 -16.49 1.65 4.80
N ASP A 55 -17.09 0.87 5.70
CA ASP A 55 -17.95 1.42 6.76
C ASP A 55 -17.09 1.97 7.90
N LYS A 56 -17.40 3.20 8.34
CA LYS A 56 -16.63 3.89 9.38
C LYS A 56 -16.67 3.17 10.72
N ILE A 57 -17.84 2.66 11.12
CA ILE A 57 -18.01 1.96 12.38
C ILE A 57 -17.25 0.64 12.33
N TYR A 58 -17.38 -0.11 11.23
CA TYR A 58 -16.67 -1.37 11.03
C TYR A 58 -15.15 -1.17 11.03
N SER A 59 -14.69 -0.14 10.34
CA SER A 59 -13.29 0.26 10.33
C SER A 59 -12.79 0.63 11.73
N ASP A 60 -13.60 1.32 12.56
CA ASP A 60 -13.25 1.64 13.94
C ASP A 60 -13.21 0.42 14.86
N GLN A 61 -14.04 -0.59 14.62
CA GLN A 61 -13.96 -1.85 15.36
C GLN A 61 -12.68 -2.63 15.06
N ILE A 62 -12.07 -2.41 13.90
CA ILE A 62 -10.81 -3.08 13.50
C ILE A 62 -9.60 -2.25 13.94
N TYR A 63 -9.56 -0.96 13.57
CA TYR A 63 -8.37 -0.11 13.74
C TYR A 63 -8.47 0.87 14.91
N GLY A 64 -9.60 0.89 15.64
CA GLY A 64 -9.87 1.85 16.70
C GLY A 64 -10.38 3.19 16.18
N THR A 65 -10.90 4.03 17.08
CA THR A 65 -11.48 5.33 16.72
C THR A 65 -10.42 6.42 16.55
N GLU A 66 -10.71 7.42 15.73
CA GLU A 66 -9.88 8.62 15.60
C GLU A 66 -10.35 9.73 16.55
N PRO A 67 -9.52 10.20 17.50
CA PRO A 67 -9.90 11.26 18.44
C PRO A 67 -10.34 12.57 17.74
N SER A 68 -9.75 12.85 16.58
CA SER A 68 -10.08 14.03 15.76
C SER A 68 -11.39 13.88 14.95
N GLY A 69 -11.94 12.66 14.87
CA GLY A 69 -13.06 12.32 13.98
C GLY A 69 -12.73 12.31 12.48
N ARG A 70 -11.49 12.62 12.09
CA ARG A 70 -11.03 12.56 10.68
C ARG A 70 -10.48 11.17 10.36
N TYR A 71 -11.03 10.53 9.33
CA TYR A 71 -10.64 9.17 8.92
C TYR A 71 -9.50 9.15 7.90
N VAL A 72 -9.38 10.19 7.07
CA VAL A 72 -8.23 10.37 6.18
C VAL A 72 -7.18 11.17 6.94
N CYS A 73 -6.29 10.46 7.63
CA CYS A 73 -5.22 11.03 8.43
C CYS A 73 -4.08 10.03 8.61
N GLU A 74 -2.89 10.57 8.91
CA GLU A 74 -1.67 9.80 9.15
C GLU A 74 -1.80 8.83 10.33
N SER A 75 -2.43 9.27 11.43
CA SER A 75 -2.70 8.44 12.61
C SER A 75 -3.47 7.16 12.24
N ARG A 76 -4.48 7.27 11.37
CA ARG A 76 -5.26 6.12 10.93
C ARG A 76 -4.41 5.15 10.12
N LEU A 77 -3.58 5.67 9.21
CA LEU A 77 -2.66 4.85 8.42
C LEU A 77 -1.73 4.03 9.32
N TYR A 78 -1.09 4.64 10.32
CA TYR A 78 -0.21 3.91 11.24
C TYR A 78 -0.96 2.84 12.03
N LYS A 79 -2.17 3.12 12.53
CA LYS A 79 -2.99 2.09 13.19
C LYS A 79 -3.30 0.90 12.29
N MET A 80 -3.51 1.15 11.00
CA MET A 80 -3.69 0.07 10.01
C MET A 80 -2.39 -0.72 9.85
N LEU A 81 -1.25 -0.05 9.63
CA LEU A 81 0.05 -0.71 9.51
C LEU A 81 0.39 -1.55 10.74
N ASP A 82 0.19 -1.01 11.94
CA ASP A 82 0.45 -1.69 13.21
C ASP A 82 -0.43 -2.94 13.37
N HIS A 83 -1.75 -2.77 13.26
CA HIS A 83 -2.71 -3.85 13.45
C HIS A 83 -2.48 -5.00 12.46
N GLU A 84 -2.31 -4.67 11.19
CA GLU A 84 -2.17 -5.65 10.12
C GLU A 84 -0.82 -6.37 10.19
N TYR A 85 0.24 -5.66 10.57
CA TYR A 85 1.58 -6.24 10.65
C TYR A 85 1.69 -7.17 11.86
N GLU A 86 1.16 -6.77 13.02
CA GLU A 86 1.09 -7.62 14.21
C GLU A 86 0.31 -8.91 13.92
N LEU A 87 -0.85 -8.77 13.28
CA LEU A 87 -1.72 -9.91 12.95
C LEU A 87 -1.06 -10.89 11.98
N MET A 88 -0.38 -10.37 10.96
CA MET A 88 0.33 -11.17 9.96
C MET A 88 1.55 -11.86 10.59
N SER A 89 2.42 -11.10 11.26
CA SER A 89 3.64 -11.60 11.87
C SER A 89 3.35 -12.69 12.89
N THR A 90 2.39 -12.47 13.79
CA THR A 90 1.99 -13.44 14.82
C THR A 90 1.50 -14.78 14.24
N ARG A 91 0.93 -14.77 13.03
CA ARG A 91 0.35 -15.95 12.39
C ARG A 91 1.30 -16.68 11.47
N LEU A 92 2.25 -15.97 10.87
CA LEU A 92 3.03 -16.48 9.74
C LEU A 92 4.54 -16.54 9.99
N SER A 93 5.09 -15.83 10.97
CA SER A 93 6.55 -15.78 11.17
C SER A 93 7.18 -17.16 11.42
N HIS A 94 6.51 -18.02 12.19
CA HIS A 94 6.95 -19.40 12.42
C HIS A 94 6.78 -20.31 11.19
N GLU A 95 5.69 -20.13 10.43
CA GLU A 95 5.37 -20.96 9.27
C GLU A 95 6.18 -20.55 8.02
N ARG A 96 6.70 -19.32 8.00
CA ARG A 96 7.45 -18.71 6.89
C ARG A 96 8.67 -17.93 7.44
N PRO A 97 9.68 -18.62 7.99
CA PRO A 97 10.80 -17.97 8.68
C PRO A 97 11.73 -17.20 7.74
N ASP A 98 11.82 -17.60 6.46
CA ASP A 98 12.73 -16.99 5.47
C ASP A 98 12.03 -15.89 4.64
N THR A 99 10.95 -15.31 5.15
CA THR A 99 10.10 -14.35 4.44
C THR A 99 10.30 -12.93 4.93
N ASN A 100 10.41 -12.01 3.98
CA ASN A 100 10.41 -10.58 4.14
C ASN A 100 8.96 -10.08 4.15
N PHE A 101 8.39 -9.91 5.34
CA PHE A 101 6.99 -9.53 5.46
C PHE A 101 6.74 -8.05 5.12
N PHE A 102 5.58 -7.77 4.52
CA PHE A 102 5.09 -6.40 4.38
C PHE A 102 3.61 -6.23 4.71
N VAL A 103 3.26 -4.99 5.06
CA VAL A 103 1.90 -4.48 5.02
C VAL A 103 1.90 -3.21 4.21
N PHE A 104 1.11 -3.20 3.15
CA PHE A 104 0.69 -1.96 2.50
C PHE A 104 -0.64 -1.52 3.10
N ALA A 105 -0.75 -0.23 3.41
CA ALA A 105 -1.99 0.37 3.86
C ALA A 105 -2.26 1.70 3.17
N ASP A 106 -3.54 2.02 2.97
CA ASP A 106 -3.96 3.35 2.57
C ASP A 106 -5.29 3.79 3.19
N THR A 107 -5.42 5.10 3.35
CA THR A 107 -6.68 5.76 3.68
C THR A 107 -6.84 6.95 2.73
N VAL A 108 -7.76 6.81 1.78
CA VAL A 108 -7.89 7.75 0.65
C VAL A 108 -9.33 8.20 0.49
N ALA A 109 -9.53 9.50 0.30
CA ALA A 109 -10.78 10.05 -0.20
C ALA A 109 -10.58 10.53 -1.64
N ALA A 110 -11.33 9.96 -2.58
CA ALA A 110 -11.38 10.48 -3.94
C ALA A 110 -12.38 11.65 -4.05
N ILE A 111 -12.33 12.35 -5.18
CA ILE A 111 -13.22 13.45 -5.50
C ILE A 111 -14.69 13.03 -5.32
N ASN A 112 -15.45 13.83 -4.57
CA ASN A 112 -16.86 13.56 -4.39
C ASN A 112 -17.66 13.85 -5.67
N TYR A 113 -18.86 13.27 -5.80
CA TYR A 113 -19.70 13.44 -6.99
C TYR A 113 -19.96 14.92 -7.36
N SER A 114 -20.10 15.78 -6.34
CA SER A 114 -20.31 17.23 -6.50
C SER A 114 -19.02 18.04 -6.75
N ARG A 115 -17.85 17.40 -6.78
CA ARG A 115 -16.53 17.99 -7.05
C ARG A 115 -16.14 19.16 -6.13
N THR A 116 -16.67 19.19 -4.92
CA THR A 116 -16.35 20.21 -3.91
C THR A 116 -15.18 19.82 -3.02
N ILE A 117 -14.90 18.52 -2.91
CA ILE A 117 -13.79 17.96 -2.11
C ILE A 117 -12.76 17.41 -3.08
N LYS A 118 -11.53 17.94 -3.02
CA LYS A 118 -10.40 17.42 -3.78
C LYS A 118 -9.96 16.10 -3.20
N GLY A 119 -9.50 15.20 -4.05
CA GLY A 119 -9.02 13.91 -3.59
C GLY A 119 -7.70 14.07 -2.83
N ASP A 120 -7.60 13.45 -1.65
CA ASP A 120 -6.37 13.35 -0.87
C ASP A 120 -6.31 12.01 -0.12
N GLY A 121 -5.12 11.66 0.36
CA GLY A 121 -4.95 10.42 1.08
C GLY A 121 -3.56 10.20 1.63
N TRP A 122 -3.47 9.16 2.44
CA TRP A 122 -2.22 8.65 3.00
C TRP A 122 -2.01 7.23 2.50
N LEU A 123 -0.80 6.95 2.00
CA LEU A 123 -0.35 5.62 1.59
C LEU A 123 0.88 5.29 2.44
N GLY A 124 1.02 4.04 2.84
CA GLY A 124 2.16 3.59 3.60
C GLY A 124 2.49 2.14 3.34
N ILE A 125 3.76 1.81 3.51
CA ILE A 125 4.23 0.44 3.57
C ILE A 125 5.11 0.26 4.79
N ARG A 126 4.83 -0.80 5.55
CA ARG A 126 5.72 -1.37 6.56
C ARG A 126 6.33 -2.64 5.98
N PHE A 127 7.65 -2.77 5.91
CA PHE A 127 8.30 -3.89 5.22
C PHE A 127 9.65 -4.28 5.81
N GLN A 128 9.95 -5.57 5.77
CA GLN A 128 11.27 -6.12 6.07
C GLN A 128 12.14 -6.16 4.80
N LEU A 129 13.44 -5.90 4.97
CA LEU A 129 14.45 -6.13 3.93
C LEU A 129 15.14 -7.50 4.09
N GLU A 130 15.19 -7.99 5.33
CA GLU A 130 15.74 -9.28 5.69
C GLU A 130 14.75 -10.00 6.62
N PRO A 131 14.69 -11.35 6.59
CA PRO A 131 13.78 -12.08 7.46
C PRO A 131 14.14 -11.86 8.94
N ASP A 132 13.12 -11.87 9.81
CA ASP A 132 13.26 -11.66 11.26
C ASP A 132 13.95 -10.33 11.67
N SER A 133 13.97 -9.33 10.78
CA SER A 133 14.47 -8.00 11.10
C SER A 133 13.36 -7.08 11.62
N ASP A 134 13.74 -6.00 12.30
CA ASP A 134 12.83 -4.88 12.51
C ASP A 134 12.36 -4.34 11.15
N PRO A 135 11.06 -4.00 10.99
CA PRO A 135 10.54 -3.49 9.73
C PRO A 135 10.88 -2.01 9.54
N ASN A 136 10.83 -1.57 8.29
CA ASN A 136 10.97 -0.20 7.85
C ASN A 136 9.60 0.35 7.47
N ASP A 137 9.37 1.65 7.73
CA ASP A 137 8.16 2.34 7.29
C ASP A 137 8.51 3.39 6.22
N LEU A 138 7.73 3.43 5.15
CA LEU A 138 7.71 4.54 4.20
C LEU A 138 6.27 5.01 3.99
N VAL A 139 6.02 6.28 4.31
CA VAL A 139 4.69 6.89 4.31
C VAL A 139 4.67 8.12 3.39
N LEU A 140 3.60 8.24 2.61
CA LEU A 140 3.34 9.33 1.69
C LEU A 140 1.99 9.95 1.97
N HIS A 141 1.94 11.29 1.93
CA HIS A 141 0.69 12.03 1.81
C HIS A 141 0.55 12.56 0.38
N VAL A 142 -0.61 12.33 -0.23
CA VAL A 142 -0.84 12.63 -1.65
C VAL A 142 -2.05 13.51 -1.83
N ARG A 143 -1.99 14.35 -2.86
CA ARG A 143 -3.12 15.17 -3.34
C ARG A 143 -3.35 14.87 -4.80
N MET A 144 -4.56 14.44 -5.12
CA MET A 144 -4.94 14.08 -6.48
C MET A 144 -5.48 15.31 -7.22
N LEU A 145 -4.92 15.59 -8.39
CA LEU A 145 -5.23 16.78 -9.17
C LEU A 145 -6.23 16.51 -10.30
N ASP A 146 -6.43 15.25 -10.67
CA ASP A 146 -7.42 14.85 -11.67
C ASP A 146 -8.85 15.21 -11.24
N ASN A 147 -9.68 15.55 -12.21
CA ASN A 147 -11.09 15.89 -11.97
C ASN A 147 -12.04 14.70 -12.21
N ASP A 148 -11.50 13.49 -12.30
CA ASP A 148 -12.24 12.25 -12.57
C ASP A 148 -11.88 11.19 -11.53
N ASN A 149 -12.91 10.58 -10.91
CA ASN A 149 -12.73 9.61 -9.84
C ASN A 149 -11.95 8.37 -10.28
N ARG A 150 -12.18 7.88 -11.52
CA ARG A 150 -11.49 6.69 -12.03
C ARG A 150 -10.03 6.97 -12.30
N LEU A 151 -9.70 8.16 -12.84
CA LEU A 151 -8.31 8.58 -13.02
C LEU A 151 -7.58 8.70 -11.68
N GLN A 152 -8.23 9.26 -10.66
CA GLN A 152 -7.68 9.33 -9.31
C GLN A 152 -7.39 7.95 -8.72
N GLN A 153 -8.35 7.04 -8.80
CA GLN A 153 -8.19 5.65 -8.36
C GLN A 153 -7.04 4.95 -9.09
N GLN A 154 -6.98 5.08 -10.42
CA GLN A 154 -5.90 4.51 -11.22
C GLN A 154 -4.53 5.05 -10.81
N ALA A 155 -4.41 6.36 -10.58
CA ALA A 155 -3.16 6.99 -10.14
C ALA A 155 -2.72 6.48 -8.75
N ILE A 156 -3.65 6.28 -7.82
CA ILE A 156 -3.37 5.69 -6.50
C ILE A 156 -2.88 4.25 -6.65
N GLY A 157 -3.52 3.45 -7.49
CA GLY A 157 -3.09 2.08 -7.77
C GLY A 157 -1.65 2.01 -8.31
N ILE A 158 -1.34 2.84 -9.31
CA ILE A 158 0.02 2.95 -9.88
C ILE A 158 1.02 3.41 -8.82
N LEU A 159 0.68 4.44 -8.04
CA LEU A 159 1.56 4.95 -6.99
C LEU A 159 1.84 3.92 -5.89
N GLY A 160 0.83 3.15 -5.48
CA GLY A 160 1.00 2.09 -4.48
C GLY A 160 1.91 0.97 -4.98
N VAL A 161 1.78 0.56 -6.24
CA VAL A 161 2.71 -0.40 -6.87
C VAL A 161 4.12 0.16 -6.91
N ASN A 162 4.29 1.42 -7.34
CA ASN A 162 5.58 2.09 -7.37
C ASN A 162 6.21 2.20 -5.98
N LEU A 163 5.40 2.47 -4.95
CA LEU A 163 5.83 2.55 -3.56
C LEU A 163 6.42 1.21 -3.09
N ILE A 164 5.67 0.12 -3.26
CA ILE A 164 6.11 -1.22 -2.87
C ILE A 164 7.38 -1.61 -3.65
N TYR A 165 7.37 -1.41 -4.97
CA TYR A 165 8.52 -1.73 -5.82
C TYR A 165 9.76 -0.92 -5.43
N GLY A 166 9.60 0.38 -5.18
CA GLY A 166 10.68 1.27 -4.77
C GLY A 166 11.32 0.86 -3.45
N CYS A 167 10.52 0.43 -2.47
CA CYS A 167 11.00 -0.12 -1.21
C CYS A 167 11.88 -1.36 -1.40
N TYR A 168 11.47 -2.31 -2.24
CA TYR A 168 12.25 -3.55 -2.39
C TYR A 168 13.42 -3.44 -3.36
N ARG A 169 13.28 -2.66 -4.44
CA ARG A 169 14.27 -2.63 -5.53
C ARG A 169 15.17 -1.41 -5.51
N TYR A 170 14.76 -0.32 -4.85
CA TYR A 170 15.50 0.95 -4.84
C TYR A 170 15.83 1.50 -3.44
N HIS A 171 15.63 0.73 -2.35
CA HIS A 171 15.93 1.20 -0.98
C HIS A 171 17.37 1.71 -0.79
N ALA A 172 18.34 1.12 -1.49
CA ALA A 172 19.75 1.52 -1.40
C ALA A 172 20.05 2.88 -2.07
N SER A 173 19.12 3.42 -2.88
CA SER A 173 19.25 4.70 -3.59
C SER A 173 18.01 5.55 -3.36
N PRO A 174 17.98 6.42 -2.32
CA PRO A 174 16.85 7.29 -2.02
C PRO A 174 16.43 8.17 -3.22
N LYS A 175 17.39 8.57 -4.05
CA LYS A 175 17.12 9.33 -5.27
C LYS A 175 16.33 8.51 -6.28
N ASP A 176 16.74 7.28 -6.56
CA ASP A 176 16.05 6.42 -7.53
C ASP A 176 14.68 5.98 -6.99
N LEU A 177 14.58 5.71 -5.69
CA LEU A 177 13.31 5.43 -5.02
C LEU A 177 12.33 6.58 -5.23
N VAL A 178 12.67 7.80 -4.85
CA VAL A 178 11.78 8.98 -5.00
C VAL A 178 11.43 9.23 -6.46
N GLN A 179 12.38 9.09 -7.39
CA GLN A 179 12.12 9.24 -8.82
C GLN A 179 11.19 8.16 -9.37
N SER A 180 11.24 6.94 -8.85
CA SER A 180 10.41 5.83 -9.32
C SER A 180 8.94 5.92 -8.90
N LEU A 181 8.62 6.73 -7.87
CA LEU A 181 7.24 6.92 -7.39
C LEU A 181 6.32 7.50 -8.48
N THR A 182 6.86 8.29 -9.40
CA THR A 182 6.11 8.96 -10.47
C THR A 182 6.10 8.20 -11.80
N ASP A 183 6.64 6.98 -11.85
CA ASP A 183 6.63 6.21 -13.10
C ASP A 183 5.19 5.87 -13.52
N GLY A 184 4.84 6.20 -14.76
CA GLY A 184 3.52 5.89 -15.32
C GLY A 184 2.38 6.79 -14.83
N LEU A 185 2.69 7.88 -14.11
CA LEU A 185 1.74 8.92 -13.66
C LEU A 185 1.77 10.17 -14.54
#